data_AF-A0A522AY94-F1
#
_entry.id   AF-A0A522AY94-F1
#
_cell.length_a   1.000
_cell.length_b   1.000
_cell.length_c   1.000
_cell.angle_alpha   90.00
_cell.angle_beta   90.00
_cell.angle_gamma   90.00
#
_symmetry.space_group_name_H-M   'P 1'
#
loop_
_entity.id
_entity.type
_entity.pdbx_description
1 polymer ?
#
loop_
_entity_poly.entity_id
_entity_poly.type
_entity_poly.pdbx_seq_one_letter_code
_entity_poly.pdbx_strand_id
1 'polypeptide(L)'
;MTADKSPSPESQHLEGRVFRPGDDAERRQAIEVAFDYRGDVTLELASGETVAGYIFNRNSAALPPILQLFPQDRSGTRVIPYADIVAIAFTGEDTASGKSWETWVQKKESERKAEAERIKAEARARGHL
;
A
#
# COMPACT_ATOMS: atom_id res chain seq x y z
N MET A 1 8.93 -41.25 -17.31
CA MET A 1 8.47 -40.27 -16.30
C MET A 1 9.35 -39.04 -16.41
N THR A 2 8.97 -38.08 -17.24
CA THR A 2 9.70 -36.82 -17.41
C THR A 2 8.65 -35.71 -17.41
N ALA A 3 8.39 -35.16 -16.23
CA ALA A 3 7.63 -33.93 -16.10
C ALA A 3 8.61 -32.77 -16.26
N ASP A 4 8.67 -32.25 -17.48
CA ASP A 4 9.10 -30.89 -17.77
C ASP A 4 8.27 -29.94 -16.90
N LYS A 5 8.91 -29.32 -15.90
CA LYS A 5 8.37 -28.12 -15.25
C LYS A 5 9.26 -26.97 -15.67
N SER A 6 8.89 -26.39 -16.81
CA SER A 6 9.25 -25.03 -17.19
C SER A 6 9.12 -24.09 -15.97
N PRO A 7 10.14 -23.25 -15.66
CA PRO A 7 9.96 -22.21 -14.65
C PRO A 7 9.03 -21.14 -15.23
N SER A 8 7.81 -21.05 -14.69
CA SER A 8 6.93 -19.90 -14.94
C SER A 8 7.67 -18.61 -14.57
N PRO A 9 7.53 -17.53 -15.36
CA PRO A 9 8.23 -16.28 -15.11
C PRO A 9 7.77 -15.70 -13.77
N GLU A 10 8.66 -15.82 -12.79
CA GLU A 10 8.88 -14.92 -11.65
C GLU A 10 7.74 -13.93 -11.38
N SER A 11 6.73 -14.40 -10.65
CA SER A 11 5.85 -13.53 -9.88
C SER A 11 6.74 -12.76 -8.90
N GLN A 12 7.08 -11.51 -9.23
CA GLN A 12 7.80 -10.61 -8.34
C GLN A 12 6.86 -10.20 -7.22
N HIS A 13 6.86 -11.07 -6.21
CA HIS A 13 6.10 -11.11 -4.98
C HIS A 13 5.98 -9.74 -4.32
N LEU A 14 4.77 -9.17 -4.32
CA LEU A 14 4.45 -7.89 -3.67
C LEU A 14 4.33 -8.00 -2.14
N GLU A 15 4.50 -9.20 -1.59
CA GLU A 15 4.37 -9.47 -0.17
C GLU A 15 5.48 -8.79 0.64
N GLY A 16 5.08 -8.11 1.71
CA GLY A 16 5.97 -7.44 2.64
C GLY A 16 6.29 -5.99 2.30
N ARG A 17 5.70 -5.41 1.24
CA ARG A 17 5.88 -3.97 0.94
C ARG A 17 4.88 -3.11 1.71
N VAL A 18 5.37 -2.05 2.34
CA VAL A 18 4.58 -1.07 3.11
C VAL A 18 4.64 0.28 2.42
N PHE A 19 3.47 0.83 2.08
CA PHE A 19 3.31 2.16 1.54
C PHE A 19 2.77 3.12 2.60
N ARG A 20 3.44 4.26 2.78
CA ARG A 20 3.01 5.35 3.68
C ARG A 20 2.72 6.60 2.85
N PRO A 21 1.45 6.97 2.63
CA PRO A 21 1.10 8.21 1.93
C PRO A 21 1.62 9.43 2.71
N GLY A 22 2.23 10.40 2.00
CA GLY A 22 2.65 11.67 2.58
C GLY A 22 1.54 12.73 2.57
N ASP A 23 0.61 12.62 1.62
CA ASP A 23 -0.48 13.58 1.42
C ASP A 23 -1.83 12.89 1.13
N ASP A 24 -2.94 13.64 1.22
CA ASP A 24 -4.29 13.06 1.10
C ASP A 24 -4.57 12.49 -0.31
N ALA A 25 -4.02 13.15 -1.34
CA ALA A 25 -4.12 12.66 -2.72
C ALA A 25 -3.41 11.29 -2.90
N GLU A 26 -2.23 11.12 -2.30
CA GLU A 26 -1.49 9.86 -2.33
C GLU A 26 -2.24 8.78 -1.56
N ARG A 27 -2.83 9.15 -0.42
CA ARG A 27 -3.61 8.23 0.40
C ARG A 27 -4.81 7.67 -0.34
N ARG A 28 -5.56 8.53 -1.03
CA ARG A 28 -6.68 8.07 -1.88
C ARG A 28 -6.17 7.08 -2.93
N GLN A 29 -5.11 7.42 -3.66
CA GLN A 29 -4.54 6.52 -4.67
C GLN A 29 -4.06 5.19 -4.07
N ALA A 30 -3.38 5.21 -2.93
CA ALA A 30 -2.92 4.02 -2.23
C ALA A 30 -4.10 3.11 -1.85
N ILE A 31 -5.20 3.70 -1.38
CA ILE A 31 -6.44 2.98 -1.07
C ILE A 31 -7.09 2.43 -2.34
N GLU A 32 -7.07 3.19 -3.44
CA GLU A 32 -7.58 2.71 -4.71
C GLU A 32 -6.83 1.46 -5.18
N VAL A 33 -5.50 1.44 -5.01
CA VAL A 33 -4.71 0.25 -5.34
C VAL A 33 -4.90 -0.87 -4.32
N ALA A 34 -4.98 -0.56 -3.03
CA ALA A 34 -5.24 -1.55 -1.99
C ALA A 34 -6.54 -2.33 -2.19
N PHE A 35 -7.55 -1.70 -2.79
CA PHE A 35 -8.80 -2.37 -3.15
C PHE A 35 -8.72 -3.12 -4.49
N ASP A 36 -7.88 -2.68 -5.44
CA ASP A 36 -7.60 -3.45 -6.66
C ASP A 36 -6.79 -4.71 -6.36
N TYR A 37 -6.00 -4.68 -5.28
CA TYR A 37 -5.29 -5.82 -4.73
C TYR A 37 -6.26 -6.90 -4.24
N ARG A 38 -6.20 -8.06 -4.88
CA ARG A 38 -7.05 -9.22 -4.55
C ARG A 38 -6.34 -10.15 -3.57
N GLY A 39 -5.88 -9.57 -2.46
CA GLY A 39 -5.22 -10.29 -1.37
C GLY A 39 -5.41 -9.56 -0.04
N ASP A 40 -4.89 -10.15 1.03
CA ASP A 40 -4.91 -9.53 2.35
C ASP A 40 -3.95 -8.33 2.43
N VAL A 41 -4.44 -7.26 3.03
CA VAL A 41 -3.66 -6.06 3.33
C VAL A 41 -3.66 -5.80 4.82
N THR A 42 -2.62 -5.13 5.30
CA THR A 42 -2.49 -4.65 6.66
C THR A 42 -2.48 -3.12 6.65
N LEU A 43 -3.50 -2.51 7.23
CA LEU A 43 -3.61 -1.06 7.35
C LEU A 43 -3.03 -0.60 8.69
N GLU A 44 -2.17 0.41 8.67
CA GLU A 44 -1.71 1.11 9.88
C GLU A 44 -2.58 2.36 10.05
N LEU A 45 -3.16 2.52 11.24
CA LEU A 45 -4.00 3.64 11.59
C LEU A 45 -3.21 4.73 12.31
N ALA A 46 -3.69 5.97 12.25
CA ALA A 46 -3.12 7.11 12.96
C ALA A 46 -3.12 6.92 14.48
N SER A 47 -4.00 6.06 15.01
CA SER A 47 -4.01 5.62 16.40
C SER A 47 -2.83 4.72 16.77
N GLY A 48 -2.06 4.22 15.79
CA GLY A 48 -1.04 3.18 15.95
C GLY A 48 -1.59 1.75 15.86
N GLU A 49 -2.89 1.58 15.68
CA GLU A 49 -3.51 0.26 15.49
C GLU A 49 -3.21 -0.28 14.08
N THR A 50 -2.86 -1.56 13.98
CA THR A 50 -2.70 -2.25 12.69
C THR A 50 -3.85 -3.22 12.46
N VAL A 51 -4.53 -3.09 11.33
CA VAL A 51 -5.68 -3.91 10.96
C VAL A 51 -5.34 -4.71 9.71
N ALA A 52 -5.07 -6.01 9.89
CA ALA A 52 -4.93 -6.96 8.79
C ALA A 52 -6.29 -7.48 8.33
N GLY A 53 -6.54 -7.50 7.02
CA GLY A 53 -7.80 -7.96 6.45
C GLY A 53 -7.93 -7.80 4.94
N TYR A 54 -9.04 -8.28 4.43
CA TYR A 54 -9.39 -8.18 3.02
C TYR A 54 -10.32 -6.98 2.77
N ILE A 55 -9.92 -6.09 1.86
CA ILE A 55 -10.76 -4.94 1.50
C ILE A 55 -11.84 -5.41 0.52
N PHE A 56 -13.11 -5.24 0.90
CA PHE A 56 -14.22 -5.62 0.05
C PHE A 56 -15.02 -4.41 -0.47
N ASN A 57 -14.89 -3.25 0.16
CA ASN A 57 -15.59 -2.05 -0.28
C ASN A 57 -14.79 -0.77 0.05
N ARG A 58 -14.95 0.26 -0.78
CA ARG A 58 -14.45 1.61 -0.52
C ARG A 58 -15.49 2.62 -0.99
N ASN A 59 -15.71 3.66 -0.19
CA ASN A 59 -16.61 4.75 -0.53
C ASN A 59 -15.84 6.06 -0.45
N SER A 60 -15.28 6.46 -1.59
CA SER A 60 -14.58 7.73 -1.77
C SER A 60 -15.52 8.94 -1.89
N ALA A 61 -16.81 8.70 -2.18
CA ALA A 61 -17.84 9.74 -2.26
C ALA A 61 -18.49 10.05 -0.90
N ALA A 62 -18.27 9.20 0.10
CA ALA A 62 -18.72 9.47 1.47
C ALA A 62 -17.99 10.67 2.07
N LEU A 63 -18.65 11.36 3.01
CA LEU A 63 -18.10 12.47 3.76
C LEU A 63 -18.19 12.13 5.27
N PRO A 64 -17.10 11.67 5.91
CA PRO A 64 -15.76 11.45 5.34
C PRO A 64 -15.66 10.18 4.46
N PRO A 65 -14.68 10.10 3.55
CA PRO A 65 -14.45 8.91 2.73
C PRO A 65 -14.05 7.73 3.61
N ILE A 66 -14.61 6.55 3.34
CA ILE A 66 -14.47 5.35 4.17
C ILE A 66 -14.01 4.14 3.35
N LEU A 67 -13.26 3.26 4.00
CA LEU A 67 -12.86 1.96 3.50
C LEU A 67 -13.43 0.88 4.41
N GLN A 68 -13.88 -0.22 3.82
CA GLN A 68 -14.44 -1.36 4.55
C GLN A 68 -13.65 -2.63 4.23
N LEU A 69 -13.25 -3.31 5.29
CA LEU A 69 -12.49 -4.55 5.20
C LEU A 69 -13.03 -5.60 6.18
N PHE A 70 -12.73 -6.86 5.88
CA PHE A 70 -12.93 -7.99 6.78
C PHE A 70 -11.64 -8.25 7.56
N PRO A 71 -11.54 -7.79 8.83
CA PRO A 71 -10.35 -8.04 9.63
C PRO A 71 -10.15 -9.53 9.86
N GLN A 72 -8.89 -9.97 9.86
CA GLN A 72 -8.55 -11.37 10.16
C GLN A 72 -8.64 -11.70 11.65
N ASP A 73 -8.37 -10.72 12.51
CA ASP A 73 -8.34 -10.88 13.98
C ASP A 73 -9.73 -11.07 14.60
N ARG A 74 -10.78 -10.61 13.91
CA ARG A 74 -12.15 -10.62 14.46
C ARG A 74 -13.20 -10.91 13.40
N SER A 75 -14.27 -11.56 13.81
CA SER A 75 -15.44 -11.77 12.97
C SER A 75 -16.26 -10.46 12.84
N GLY A 76 -16.50 -10.05 11.59
CA GLY A 76 -17.30 -8.87 11.25
C GLY A 76 -16.59 -7.97 10.24
N THR A 77 -17.18 -6.81 9.95
CA THR A 77 -16.58 -5.78 9.10
C THR A 77 -15.97 -4.68 9.95
N ARG A 78 -14.86 -4.10 9.49
CA ARG A 78 -14.34 -2.82 9.99
C ARG A 78 -14.54 -1.75 8.93
N VAL A 79 -15.06 -0.60 9.38
CA VAL A 79 -15.10 0.63 8.59
C VAL A 79 -14.01 1.56 9.13
N ILE A 80 -13.18 2.08 8.24
CA ILE A 80 -12.02 2.91 8.54
C ILE A 80 -12.08 4.14 7.62
N PRO A 81 -12.15 5.37 8.16
CA PRO A 81 -12.09 6.54 7.30
C PRO A 81 -10.70 6.69 6.71
N TYR A 82 -10.61 7.25 5.51
CA TYR A 82 -9.32 7.44 4.84
C TYR A 82 -8.40 8.29 5.72
N ALA A 83 -8.96 9.27 6.43
CA ALA A 83 -8.27 10.13 7.38
C ALA A 83 -7.42 9.38 8.41
N ASP A 84 -7.86 8.19 8.84
CA ASP A 84 -7.16 7.39 9.84
C ASP A 84 -6.07 6.51 9.23
N ILE A 85 -6.04 6.27 7.92
CA ILE A 85 -5.05 5.37 7.29
C ILE A 85 -3.73 6.12 7.10
N VAL A 86 -2.66 5.65 7.75
CA VAL A 86 -1.31 6.20 7.66
C VAL A 86 -0.32 5.30 6.93
N ALA A 87 -0.59 3.98 6.87
CA ALA A 87 0.15 3.06 6.04
C ALA A 87 -0.73 1.93 5.51
N ILE A 88 -0.32 1.36 4.38
CA ILE A 88 -0.92 0.19 3.75
C ILE A 88 0.20 -0.78 3.43
N ALA A 89 0.20 -1.93 4.08
CA ALA A 89 1.10 -3.03 3.82
C ALA A 89 0.37 -4.15 3.09
N PHE A 90 1.03 -4.77 2.13
CA PHE A 90 0.46 -5.86 1.33
C PHE A 90 1.08 -7.16 1.83
N THR A 91 0.27 -8.03 2.43
CA THR A 91 0.78 -9.18 3.22
C THR A 91 0.25 -10.53 2.75
N GLY A 92 -0.82 -10.58 1.96
CA GLY A 92 -1.32 -11.82 1.35
C GLY A 92 -0.79 -12.06 -0.06
N GLU A 93 -0.94 -13.28 -0.59
CA GLU A 93 -0.57 -13.65 -1.97
C GLU A 93 -1.39 -12.84 -2.99
N ASP A 94 -0.71 -12.09 -3.87
CA ASP A 94 -1.36 -11.29 -4.92
C ASP A 94 -1.96 -12.22 -5.98
N THR A 95 -3.28 -12.36 -5.99
CA THR A 95 -3.98 -13.12 -7.04
C THR A 95 -4.35 -12.25 -8.25
N ALA A 96 -4.12 -10.94 -8.17
CA ALA A 96 -4.32 -10.02 -9.29
C ALA A 96 -3.06 -9.96 -10.18
N SER A 97 -3.22 -9.56 -11.43
CA SER A 97 -2.06 -9.27 -12.29
C SER A 97 -1.44 -7.94 -11.85
N GLY A 98 -0.51 -7.95 -10.87
CA GLY A 98 0.11 -6.80 -10.18
C GLY A 98 0.75 -5.66 -10.99
N LYS A 99 0.55 -5.59 -12.32
CA LYS A 99 1.12 -4.58 -13.23
C LYS A 99 0.74 -3.14 -12.88
N SER A 100 -0.47 -2.91 -12.36
CA SER A 100 -0.96 -1.55 -12.05
C SER A 100 -0.28 -0.96 -10.80
N TRP A 101 -0.02 -1.80 -9.80
CA TRP A 101 0.61 -1.39 -8.54
C TRP A 101 2.11 -1.17 -8.67
N GLU A 102 2.84 -2.09 -9.31
CA GLU A 102 4.30 -1.94 -9.51
C GLU A 102 4.63 -0.65 -10.25
N THR A 103 3.85 -0.34 -11.29
CA THR A 103 4.00 0.91 -12.05
C THR A 103 3.76 2.14 -11.19
N TRP A 104 2.76 2.08 -10.30
CA TRP A 104 2.46 3.18 -9.38
C TRP A 104 3.54 3.34 -8.29
N VAL A 105 3.95 2.25 -7.63
CA VAL A 105 5.01 2.28 -6.60
C VAL A 105 6.34 2.69 -7.19
N GLN A 106 6.76 2.14 -8.33
CA GLN A 106 8.03 2.51 -8.98
C GLN A 106 8.05 4.00 -9.35
N LYS A 107 6.93 4.54 -9.82
CA LYS A 107 6.79 5.97 -10.10
C LYS A 107 6.96 6.79 -8.81
N LYS A 108 6.26 6.42 -7.74
CA LYS A 108 6.26 7.18 -6.48
C LYS A 108 7.55 7.01 -5.67
N GLU A 109 8.19 5.85 -5.71
CA GLU A 109 9.50 5.61 -5.09
C GLU A 109 10.61 6.39 -5.82
N SER A 110 10.54 6.46 -7.16
CA SER A 110 11.45 7.29 -7.96
C SER A 110 11.29 8.79 -7.66
N GLU A 111 10.05 9.26 -7.49
CA GLU A 111 9.76 10.65 -7.08
C GLU A 111 10.31 10.96 -5.67
N ARG A 112 10.14 10.04 -4.70
CA ARG A 112 10.70 10.18 -3.34
C ARG A 112 12.23 10.11 -3.30
N LYS A 113 12.86 9.27 -4.13
CA LYS A 113 14.33 9.19 -4.22
C LYS A 113 14.91 10.50 -4.73
N ALA A 114 14.24 11.14 -5.69
CA ALA A 114 14.65 12.44 -6.20
C ALA A 114 14.55 13.54 -5.12
N GLU A 115 13.51 13.53 -4.28
CA GLU A 115 13.33 14.52 -3.22
C GLU A 115 14.25 14.31 -2.02
N ALA A 116 14.51 13.06 -1.61
CA ALA A 116 15.44 12.75 -0.54
C ALA A 116 16.89 13.13 -0.88
N GLU A 117 17.29 13.01 -2.15
CA GLU A 117 18.60 13.47 -2.63
C GLU A 117 18.70 15.00 -2.66
N ARG A 118 17.59 15.72 -2.93
CA ARG A 118 17.56 17.20 -2.89
C ARG A 118 17.68 17.72 -1.46
N ILE A 119 16.98 17.11 -0.49
CA ILE A 119 17.04 17.50 0.93
C ILE A 119 18.43 17.19 1.53
N LYS A 120 19.03 16.04 1.20
CA LYS A 120 20.41 15.74 1.63
C LYS A 120 21.44 16.70 1.00
N ALA A 121 21.25 17.08 -0.26
CA ALA A 121 22.11 18.06 -0.92
C ALA A 121 21.99 19.46 -0.30
N GLU A 122 20.78 19.87 0.13
CA GLU A 122 20.54 21.15 0.78
C GLU A 122 21.04 21.19 2.24
N ALA A 123 20.93 20.08 2.97
CA ALA A 123 21.50 19.94 4.32
C ALA A 123 23.04 19.99 4.31
N ARG A 124 23.68 19.48 3.25
CA ARG A 124 25.14 19.59 3.09
C ARG A 124 25.61 21.00 2.68
N ALA A 125 24.71 21.82 2.14
CA ALA A 125 25.00 23.21 1.76
C ALA A 125 24.84 24.19 2.94
N ARG A 126 23.98 23.87 3.91
CA ARG A 126 23.81 24.63 5.17
C ARG A 126 24.68 24.03 6.27
N GLY A 127 26.00 24.26 6.18
CA GLY A 127 26.97 23.75 7.15
C GLY A 127 26.67 24.18 8.60
N HIS A 128 26.18 23.24 9.41
CA HIS A 128 26.21 23.34 10.86
C HIS A 128 26.80 22.02 11.39
N LEU A 129 28.13 22.02 11.52
CA LEU A 129 28.88 21.12 12.38
C LEU A 129 29.25 21.89 13.66
#